data_AF-A0A9P0QDW5-F1
#
_entry.id   AF-A0A9P0QDW5-F1
#
_cell.length_a   1.000
_cell.length_b   1.000
_cell.length_c   1.000
_cell.angle_alpha   90.00
_cell.angle_beta   90.00
_cell.angle_gamma   90.00
#
_symmetry.space_group_name_H-M   'P 1'
#
loop_
_entity.id
_entity.type
_entity.pdbx_description
1 polymer ?
#
loop_
_entity_poly.entity_id
_entity_poly.type
_entity_poly.pdbx_seq_one_letter_code
_entity_poly.pdbx_strand_id
1 'polypeptide(L)'
;MYPKRLRAKKSGQPHKVDELCHKDILDLKQLASDIEFNCHPKKNANGDTTKISEVKVLKITKDAPSTILYKTGYQQEEFQTTTLSRRNKNRDVKLKYAYSQKDGVTNKKKTGLLALFKRRNKPIPKNYLAFFEAL
;
A
#
# COMPACT_ATOMS: atom_id res chain seq x y z
N MET A 1 -35.10 -0.89 -37.95
CA MET A 1 -34.21 -2.06 -37.81
C MET A 1 -32.99 -1.60 -36.99
N TYR A 2 -32.90 -1.94 -35.71
CA TYR A 2 -31.78 -1.49 -34.84
C TYR A 2 -30.63 -2.50 -34.88
N PRO A 3 -29.35 -2.07 -34.92
CA PRO A 3 -28.23 -3.00 -34.96
C PRO A 3 -28.09 -3.72 -33.62
N LYS A 4 -27.93 -5.05 -33.68
CA LYS A 4 -27.60 -5.92 -32.54
C LYS A 4 -26.28 -5.45 -31.94
N ARG A 5 -26.29 -5.05 -30.67
CA ARG A 5 -25.06 -4.82 -29.89
C ARG A 5 -24.30 -6.14 -29.79
N LEU A 6 -23.11 -6.21 -30.40
CA LEU A 6 -22.19 -7.33 -30.25
C LEU A 6 -21.79 -7.41 -28.77
N ARG A 7 -22.25 -8.45 -28.05
CA ARG A 7 -21.66 -8.83 -26.77
C ARG A 7 -20.27 -9.37 -27.10
N ALA A 8 -19.22 -8.57 -26.88
CA ALA A 8 -17.85 -9.05 -26.99
C ALA A 8 -17.70 -10.33 -26.16
N LYS A 9 -17.31 -11.43 -26.79
CA LYS A 9 -17.05 -12.70 -26.09
C LYS A 9 -15.90 -12.44 -25.12
N LYS A 10 -16.16 -12.52 -23.81
CA LYS A 10 -15.09 -12.58 -22.80
C LYS A 10 -14.47 -13.98 -22.87
N SER A 11 -13.62 -14.23 -23.86
CA SER A 11 -12.87 -15.48 -23.96
C SER A 11 -11.63 -15.40 -23.09
N GLY A 12 -11.52 -16.28 -22.10
CA GLY A 12 -10.41 -16.37 -21.15
C GLY A 12 -10.88 -16.89 -19.79
N GLN A 13 -9.99 -17.53 -19.03
CA GLN A 13 -10.30 -17.81 -17.64
C GLN A 13 -10.41 -16.47 -16.88
N PRO A 14 -11.45 -16.26 -16.06
CA PRO A 14 -11.55 -15.08 -15.22
C PRO A 14 -10.29 -14.93 -14.36
N HIS A 15 -9.77 -13.70 -14.26
CA HIS A 15 -8.71 -13.43 -13.30
C HIS A 15 -9.21 -13.73 -11.89
N LYS A 16 -8.43 -14.48 -11.12
CA LYS A 16 -8.63 -14.58 -9.69
C LYS A 16 -8.22 -13.25 -9.06
N VAL A 17 -9.18 -12.58 -8.44
CA VAL A 17 -8.96 -11.29 -7.77
C VAL A 17 -9.01 -11.54 -6.27
N ASP A 18 -7.92 -11.23 -5.58
CA ASP A 18 -7.91 -11.18 -4.12
C ASP A 18 -8.29 -9.75 -3.70
N GLU A 19 -9.43 -9.61 -3.04
CA GLU A 19 -9.90 -8.31 -2.55
C GLU A 19 -9.13 -7.92 -1.28
N LEU A 20 -8.52 -6.73 -1.30
CA LEU A 20 -7.81 -6.16 -0.16
C LEU A 20 -8.73 -5.22 0.63
N CYS A 21 -8.59 -5.22 1.95
CA CYS A 21 -9.32 -4.34 2.85
C CYS A 21 -8.38 -3.65 3.84
N HIS A 22 -8.94 -2.79 4.72
CA HIS A 22 -8.20 -2.07 5.75
C HIS A 22 -7.32 -2.96 6.64
N LYS A 23 -7.66 -4.24 6.82
CA LYS A 23 -6.90 -5.22 7.60
C LYS A 23 -5.70 -5.80 6.86
N ASP A 24 -5.57 -5.54 5.57
CA ASP A 24 -4.47 -6.08 4.75
C ASP A 24 -3.36 -5.04 4.55
N ILE A 25 -3.56 -3.81 5.03
CA ILE A 25 -2.64 -2.70 4.83
C ILE A 25 -1.86 -2.43 6.12
N LEU A 26 -0.55 -2.59 6.05
CA LEU A 26 0.38 -2.37 7.15
C LEU A 26 0.93 -0.93 7.14
N ASP A 27 1.20 -0.41 8.33
CA ASP A 27 1.86 0.89 8.50
C ASP A 27 3.37 0.75 8.34
N LEU A 28 3.81 0.85 7.07
CA LEU A 28 5.24 0.79 6.74
C LEU A 28 6.02 2.00 7.22
N LYS A 29 5.37 3.16 7.45
CA LYS A 29 6.04 4.35 7.95
C LYS A 29 6.38 4.18 9.42
N GLN A 30 5.41 3.70 10.21
CA GLN A 30 5.65 3.36 11.60
C GLN A 30 6.70 2.25 11.72
N LEU A 31 6.61 1.21 10.90
CA LEU A 31 7.62 0.16 10.84
C LEU A 31 9.01 0.73 10.58
N ALA A 32 9.15 1.60 9.56
CA ALA A 32 10.42 2.24 9.22
C ALA A 32 11.00 3.09 10.36
N SER A 33 10.14 3.72 11.17
CA SER A 33 10.54 4.43 12.39
C SER A 33 11.01 3.45 13.47
N ASP A 34 10.25 2.38 13.70
CA ASP A 34 10.52 1.38 14.75
C ASP A 34 11.85 0.65 14.52
N ILE A 35 12.19 0.36 13.25
CA ILE A 35 13.48 -0.22 12.85
C ILE A 35 14.60 0.81 12.60
N GLU A 36 14.35 2.09 12.92
CA GLU A 36 15.27 3.21 12.72
C GLU A 36 15.82 3.28 11.27
N PHE A 37 14.99 2.92 10.29
CA PHE A 37 15.41 2.83 8.90
C PHE A 37 15.86 4.20 8.38
N ASN A 38 15.16 5.28 8.74
CA ASN A 38 15.41 6.64 8.23
C ASN A 38 16.09 7.59 9.23
N CYS A 39 16.39 7.15 10.45
CA CYS A 39 16.64 8.06 11.57
C CYS A 39 18.09 8.55 11.70
N HIS A 40 19.04 7.94 10.98
CA HIS A 40 20.46 8.28 11.09
C HIS A 40 21.20 8.19 9.74
N PRO A 41 22.27 8.98 9.54
CA PRO A 41 23.20 8.75 8.45
C PRO A 41 23.80 7.36 8.61
N LYS A 42 23.31 6.43 7.80
CA LYS A 42 23.81 5.05 7.77
C LYS A 42 25.15 5.09 7.08
N LYS A 43 26.21 4.65 7.76
CA LYS A 43 27.50 4.49 7.11
C LYS A 43 27.52 3.16 6.35
N ASN A 44 28.03 3.17 5.14
CA ASN A 44 28.37 1.94 4.43
C ASN A 44 29.66 1.34 5.03
N ALA A 45 30.07 0.16 4.56
CA ALA A 45 31.33 -0.46 4.97
C ALA A 45 32.57 0.43 4.73
N ASN A 46 32.48 1.39 3.80
CA ASN A 46 33.55 2.31 3.43
C ASN A 46 33.55 3.62 4.25
N GLY A 47 32.56 3.80 5.14
CA GLY A 47 32.40 5.00 5.97
C GLY A 47 31.56 6.13 5.36
N ASP A 48 31.10 5.99 4.11
CA ASP A 48 30.25 6.98 3.43
C ASP A 48 28.83 6.95 3.97
N THR A 49 28.17 8.11 3.97
CA THR A 49 26.76 8.22 4.37
C THR A 49 25.84 7.75 3.25
N THR A 50 25.16 6.62 3.47
CA THR A 50 24.10 6.11 2.60
C THR A 50 22.83 6.93 2.77
N LYS A 51 22.40 7.60 1.69
CA LYS A 51 21.06 8.20 1.60
C LYS A 51 20.08 7.19 1.01
N ILE A 52 18.99 6.94 1.73
CA ILE A 52 17.94 6.00 1.30
C ILE A 52 17.25 6.47 0.01
N SER A 53 17.15 7.78 -0.21
CA SER A 53 16.61 8.36 -1.44
C SER A 53 17.37 7.96 -2.71
N GLU A 54 18.63 7.54 -2.58
CA GLU A 54 19.49 7.14 -3.70
C GLU A 54 19.47 5.62 -3.93
N VAL A 55 18.87 4.85 -3.02
CA VAL A 55 18.78 3.39 -3.12
C VAL A 55 17.72 3.00 -4.15
N LYS A 56 18.12 2.19 -5.13
CA LYS A 56 17.23 1.64 -6.18
C LYS A 56 16.88 0.18 -5.97
N VAL A 57 17.82 -0.59 -5.41
CA VAL A 57 17.62 -2.01 -5.12
C VAL A 57 17.94 -2.25 -3.65
N LEU A 58 17.04 -2.94 -2.95
CA LEU A 58 17.20 -3.32 -1.56
C LEU A 58 17.01 -4.83 -1.42
N LYS A 59 17.95 -5.48 -0.75
CA LYS A 59 17.96 -6.91 -0.48
C LYS A 59 18.19 -7.13 1.01
N ILE A 60 17.30 -7.92 1.60
CA ILE A 60 17.39 -8.37 3.00
C ILE A 60 17.42 -9.89 2.96
N THR A 61 18.39 -10.49 3.66
CA THR A 61 18.51 -11.94 3.77
C THR A 61 18.05 -12.40 5.15
N LYS A 62 17.48 -13.60 5.22
CA LYS A 62 17.03 -14.19 6.50
C LYS A 62 18.20 -14.48 7.43
N ASP A 63 19.37 -14.78 6.87
CA ASP A 63 20.58 -15.12 7.64
C ASP A 63 21.17 -13.91 8.37
N ALA A 64 20.92 -12.70 7.87
CA ALA A 64 21.46 -11.46 8.43
C ALA A 64 20.40 -10.34 8.41
N PRO A 65 19.34 -10.44 9.23
CA PRO A 65 18.21 -9.51 9.19
C PRO A 65 18.58 -8.08 9.61
N SER A 66 19.68 -7.92 10.36
CA SER A 66 20.22 -6.61 10.76
C SER A 66 21.06 -5.93 9.68
N THR A 67 21.28 -6.60 8.53
CA THR A 67 22.13 -6.11 7.45
C THR A 67 21.29 -5.86 6.22
N ILE A 68 21.45 -4.69 5.63
CA ILE A 68 20.80 -4.29 4.39
C ILE A 68 21.86 -4.31 3.29
N LEU A 69 21.57 -5.07 2.24
CA LEU A 69 22.31 -5.04 0.98
C LEU A 69 21.57 -4.08 0.05
N TYR A 70 22.26 -3.13 -0.56
CA TYR A 70 21.62 -2.15 -1.44
C TYR A 70 22.48 -1.79 -2.66
N LYS A 71 21.82 -1.27 -3.70
CA LYS A 71 22.44 -0.68 -4.90
C LYS A 71 21.84 0.70 -5.15
N THR A 72 22.67 1.63 -5.59
CA THR A 72 22.25 2.97 -6.04
C THR A 72 22.03 3.04 -7.55
N GLY A 73 22.53 2.06 -8.30
CA GLY A 73 22.33 1.90 -9.74
C GLY A 73 21.90 0.48 -10.11
N TYR A 74 21.06 0.34 -11.14
CA TYR A 74 20.69 -0.99 -11.67
C TYR A 74 21.84 -1.70 -12.38
N GLN A 75 22.82 -0.95 -12.88
CA GLN A 75 24.01 -1.46 -13.56
C GLN A 75 25.13 -1.90 -12.60
N GLN A 76 25.00 -1.60 -11.30
CA GLN A 76 25.98 -2.08 -10.32
C GLN A 76 25.86 -3.59 -10.18
N GLU A 77 26.96 -4.31 -10.33
CA GLU A 77 26.99 -5.77 -10.15
C GLU A 77 26.96 -6.14 -8.67
N GLU A 78 27.77 -5.46 -7.87
CA GLU A 78 27.93 -5.72 -6.44
C GLU A 78 26.95 -4.93 -5.56
N PHE A 79 26.59 -5.51 -4.42
CA PHE A 79 25.76 -4.84 -3.40
C PHE A 79 26.66 -4.18 -2.36
N GLN A 80 26.35 -2.94 -2.01
CA GLN A 80 26.90 -2.31 -0.82
C GLN A 80 26.14 -2.78 0.41
N THR A 81 26.82 -2.85 1.55
CA THR A 81 26.21 -3.25 2.83
C THR A 81 26.13 -2.10 3.80
N THR A 82 25.00 -1.97 4.48
CA THR A 82 24.87 -1.14 5.68
C THR A 82 24.14 -1.91 6.76
N THR A 83 24.47 -1.64 8.02
CA THR A 83 23.82 -2.26 9.18
C THR A 83 22.72 -1.37 9.72
N LEU A 84 21.57 -1.96 10.05
CA LEU A 84 20.56 -1.31 10.88
C LEU A 84 21.15 -1.02 12.27
N SER A 85 20.82 0.16 12.82
CA SER A 85 21.29 0.60 14.13
C SER A 85 20.98 -0.45 15.20
N ARG A 86 22.03 -0.90 15.92
CA ARG A 86 21.95 -1.94 16.96
C ARG A 86 21.55 -1.39 18.34
N ARG A 87 21.17 -0.12 18.45
CA ARG A 87 20.97 0.51 19.78
C ARG A 87 19.93 -0.20 20.64
N ASN A 88 18.99 -0.94 20.04
CA ASN A 88 18.07 -1.80 20.79
C ASN A 88 17.89 -3.16 20.12
N LYS A 89 18.75 -4.12 20.49
CA LYS A 89 18.67 -5.53 20.02
C LYS A 89 17.39 -6.28 20.48
N ASN A 90 16.61 -5.70 21.38
CA ASN A 90 15.43 -6.33 22.03
C ASN A 90 14.08 -5.67 21.70
N ARG A 91 13.97 -4.91 20.60
CA ARG A 91 12.64 -4.41 20.19
C ARG A 91 11.88 -5.53 19.48
N ASP A 92 10.87 -6.06 20.15
CA ASP A 92 9.82 -6.85 19.50
C ASP A 92 9.01 -5.90 18.58
N VAL A 93 9.39 -5.88 17.30
CA VAL A 93 8.77 -5.01 16.29
C VAL A 93 7.45 -5.66 15.86
N LYS A 94 6.36 -5.21 16.47
CA LYS A 94 5.00 -5.65 16.10
C LYS A 94 4.50 -4.87 14.90
N LEU A 95 4.12 -5.60 13.85
CA LEU A 95 3.47 -5.02 12.69
C LEU A 95 2.12 -4.41 13.12
N LYS A 96 1.89 -3.17 12.69
CA LYS A 96 0.65 -2.43 12.93
C LYS A 96 -0.07 -2.24 11.61
N TYR A 97 -1.40 -2.29 11.65
CA TYR A 97 -2.22 -1.93 10.51
C TYR A 97 -2.24 -0.41 10.32
N ALA A 98 -2.22 0.03 9.06
CA ALA A 98 -2.31 1.45 8.72
C ALA A 98 -3.68 2.05 9.06
N TYR A 99 -4.71 1.21 9.11
CA TYR A 99 -6.09 1.61 9.32
C TYR A 99 -6.73 0.73 10.40
N SER A 100 -7.37 1.35 11.39
CA SER A 100 -8.07 0.64 12.48
C SER A 100 -9.46 0.14 12.07
N GLN A 101 -10.05 0.76 11.06
CA GLN A 101 -11.40 0.46 10.57
C GLN A 101 -11.50 0.73 9.07
N LYS A 102 -12.61 0.28 8.46
CA LYS A 102 -12.93 0.66 7.08
C LYS A 102 -13.14 2.17 7.01
N ASP A 103 -12.63 2.79 5.95
CA ASP A 103 -12.97 4.18 5.66
C ASP A 103 -14.48 4.28 5.45
N GLY A 104 -15.14 5.04 6.33
CA GLY A 104 -16.55 5.36 6.20
C GLY A 104 -16.82 6.31 5.05
N VAL A 105 -18.09 6.42 4.66
CA VAL A 105 -18.51 7.46 3.71
C VAL A 105 -18.67 8.76 4.47
N THR A 106 -17.93 9.81 4.06
CA THR A 106 -18.09 11.13 4.69
C THR A 106 -19.50 11.66 4.49
N ASN A 107 -20.02 12.46 5.44
CA ASN A 107 -21.36 13.05 5.33
C ASN A 107 -21.58 13.79 4.00
N LYS A 108 -20.56 14.50 3.51
CA LYS A 108 -20.60 15.18 2.21
C LYS A 108 -20.76 14.21 1.02
N LYS A 109 -20.10 13.05 1.08
CA LYS A 109 -20.29 12.00 0.06
C LYS A 109 -21.66 11.35 0.19
N LYS A 110 -22.12 11.07 1.42
CA LYS A 110 -23.46 10.51 1.67
C LYS A 110 -24.57 11.41 1.13
N THR A 111 -24.53 12.71 1.43
CA THR A 111 -25.50 13.68 0.91
C THR A 111 -25.46 13.79 -0.62
N GLY A 112 -24.25 13.77 -1.19
CA GLY A 112 -24.07 13.73 -2.66
C GLY A 112 -24.70 12.48 -3.29
N LEU A 113 -24.50 11.30 -2.71
CA LEU A 113 -25.09 10.04 -3.18
C LEU A 113 -26.62 10.08 -3.08
N LEU A 114 -27.17 10.54 -1.96
CA LEU A 114 -28.62 10.68 -1.77
C LEU A 114 -29.22 11.71 -2.76
N ALA A 115 -28.48 12.75 -3.13
CA ALA A 115 -28.92 13.71 -4.14
C ALA A 115 -29.03 13.10 -5.54
N LEU A 116 -28.27 12.05 -5.87
CA LEU A 116 -28.38 11.37 -7.17
C LEU A 116 -29.74 10.68 -7.36
N PHE A 117 -30.38 10.21 -6.29
CA PHE A 117 -31.74 9.64 -6.33
C PHE A 117 -32.81 10.69 -6.63
N LYS A 118 -32.53 11.97 -6.33
CA LYS A 118 -33.45 13.10 -6.52
C LYS A 118 -33.34 13.73 -7.92
N ARG A 119 -32.33 13.38 -8.72
CA ARG A 119 -32.14 13.92 -10.07
C ARG A 119 -33.19 13.39 -11.05
N ARG A 120 -33.62 14.25 -11.97
CA ARG A 120 -34.66 13.96 -12.99
C ARG A 120 -34.37 12.69 -13.81
N ASN A 121 -33.10 12.45 -14.16
CA ASN A 121 -32.69 11.31 -14.99
C ASN A 121 -32.53 10.00 -14.21
N LYS A 122 -32.83 9.97 -12.89
CA LYS A 122 -32.80 8.80 -12.00
C LYS A 122 -31.67 7.81 -12.33
N PRO A 123 -30.40 8.24 -12.24
CA PRO A 123 -29.25 7.42 -12.63
C PRO A 123 -29.07 6.18 -11.74
N ILE A 124 -29.67 6.16 -10.55
CA ILE A 124 -29.60 5.05 -9.60
C ILE A 124 -31.02 4.53 -9.32
N PRO A 125 -31.27 3.22 -9.45
CA PRO A 125 -32.54 2.59 -9.12
C PRO A 125 -32.94 2.75 -7.62
N LYS A 126 -34.22 3.05 -7.35
CA LYS A 126 -34.73 3.34 -5.99
C LYS A 126 -34.59 2.21 -4.98
N ASN A 127 -34.52 0.96 -5.43
CA ASN A 127 -34.33 -0.21 -4.57
C ASN A 127 -33.01 -0.19 -3.78
N TYR A 128 -32.02 0.60 -4.21
CA TYR A 128 -30.79 0.80 -3.45
C TYR A 128 -30.89 1.91 -2.40
N LEU A 129 -31.97 2.70 -2.37
CA LEU A 129 -32.08 3.88 -1.51
C LEU A 129 -31.94 3.52 -0.01
N ALA A 130 -32.65 2.48 0.44
CA ALA A 130 -32.61 2.03 1.83
C ALA A 130 -31.18 1.67 2.29
N PHE A 131 -30.37 1.08 1.40
CA PHE A 131 -28.98 0.77 1.68
C PHE A 131 -28.14 2.04 1.89
N PHE A 132 -28.30 3.06 1.03
CA PHE A 132 -27.55 4.32 1.15
C PHE A 132 -28.03 5.21 2.29
N GLU A 133 -29.29 5.09 2.72
CA GLU A 133 -29.82 5.78 3.90
C GLU A 133 -29.24 5.20 5.20
N ALA A 134 -29.06 3.88 5.27
CA ALA A 134 -28.50 3.15 6.41
C ALA A 134 -26.96 3.23 6.54
N LEU A 135 -26.29 3.87 5.57
CA LEU A 135 -24.83 3.91 5.41
C LEU A 135 -24.11 4.92 6.30
#